data_AF-A0A0K8STM7-F1
#
_entry.id   AF-A0A0K8STM7-F1
#
_cell.length_a   1.000
_cell.length_b   1.000
_cell.length_c   1.000
_cell.angle_alpha   90.00
_cell.angle_beta   90.00
_cell.angle_gamma   90.00
#
_symmetry.space_group_name_H-M   'P 1'
#
loop_
_entity.id
_entity.type
_entity.pdbx_description
1 polymer ?
#
loop_
_entity_poly.entity_id
_entity_poly.type
_entity_poly.pdbx_seq_one_letter_code
_entity_poly.pdbx_strand_id
1 'polypeptide(L)'
;EKHNPPGDKDPKHWDMGLYVSGLDFYAVENGKKSGVTMGLATVGGVCQAKYACVIAEFGVTNILGKPYPSAGFTSVYVLAHEMGHNLGMHHDSSSNSCPKDGFIMSPSRGVNGETLWSHCSADVLKGLDEWAKCLYDVQKPNADMDHTKFK
;
A
#
# COMPACT_ATOMS: atom_id res chain seq x y z
N GLU A 1 -2.96 4.48 -18.55
CA GLU A 1 -1.83 3.68 -19.06
C GLU A 1 -0.80 4.44 -19.93
N LYS A 2 -0.92 5.75 -20.17
CA LYS A 2 0.03 6.50 -21.04
C LYS A 2 1.34 6.95 -20.36
N HIS A 3 1.49 6.78 -19.05
CA HIS A 3 2.61 7.36 -18.29
C HIS A 3 3.62 6.35 -17.75
N ASN A 4 3.27 5.04 -17.67
CA ASN A 4 4.22 3.97 -17.31
C ASN A 4 4.63 3.21 -18.58
N PRO A 5 5.86 3.35 -19.08
CA PRO A 5 6.37 2.50 -20.15
C PRO A 5 6.23 1.02 -19.78
N PRO A 6 5.99 0.09 -20.73
CA PRO A 6 5.78 -1.32 -20.38
C PRO A 6 7.07 -2.09 -20.05
N GLY A 7 8.23 -1.52 -20.38
CA GLY A 7 9.52 -2.20 -20.22
C GLY A 7 10.20 -1.79 -18.94
N ASP A 8 10.44 -2.76 -18.07
CA ASP A 8 11.15 -2.62 -16.78
C ASP A 8 12.52 -1.94 -16.89
N LYS A 9 13.21 -2.14 -18.03
CA LYS A 9 14.52 -1.52 -18.31
C LYS A 9 14.45 -0.04 -18.67
N ASP A 10 13.25 0.52 -18.87
CA ASP A 10 13.05 1.93 -19.18
C ASP A 10 13.22 2.75 -17.89
N PRO A 11 14.12 3.76 -17.83
CA PRO A 11 14.31 4.60 -16.65
C PRO A 11 13.07 5.38 -16.18
N LYS A 12 12.01 5.43 -16.99
CA LYS A 12 10.71 6.03 -16.65
C LYS A 12 9.67 4.98 -16.21
N HIS A 13 10.00 3.69 -16.26
CA HIS A 13 9.18 2.64 -15.68
C HIS A 13 9.14 2.78 -14.16
N TRP A 14 7.98 2.46 -13.58
CA TRP A 14 7.83 2.27 -12.15
C TRP A 14 7.18 0.92 -11.88
N ASP A 15 7.65 0.26 -10.82
CA ASP A 15 7.17 -1.07 -10.42
C ASP A 15 5.80 -1.05 -9.78
N MET A 16 5.41 0.08 -9.20
CA MET A 16 4.15 0.25 -8.48
C MET A 16 3.63 1.68 -8.60
N GLY A 17 2.35 1.81 -8.95
CA GLY A 17 1.64 3.08 -8.97
C GLY A 17 0.90 3.36 -7.66
N LEU A 18 1.05 4.55 -7.10
CA LEU A 18 0.32 4.98 -5.91
C LEU A 18 -0.70 6.06 -6.28
N TYR A 19 -1.98 5.82 -5.97
CA TYR A 19 -3.04 6.82 -6.09
C TYR A 19 -3.48 7.28 -4.71
N VAL A 20 -3.16 8.52 -4.38
CA VAL A 20 -3.48 9.13 -3.09
C VAL A 20 -4.64 10.11 -3.28
N SER A 21 -5.72 9.95 -2.52
CA SER A 21 -6.94 10.74 -2.68
C SER A 21 -7.39 11.39 -1.39
N GLY A 22 -7.81 12.65 -1.43
CA GLY A 22 -8.48 13.31 -0.29
C GLY A 22 -9.97 13.00 -0.17
N LEU A 23 -10.46 11.99 -0.89
CA LEU A 23 -11.86 11.54 -0.85
C LEU A 23 -12.04 10.43 0.19
N ASP A 24 -13.15 10.47 0.92
CA ASP A 24 -13.52 9.41 1.85
C ASP A 24 -13.94 8.15 1.07
N PHE A 25 -13.16 7.08 1.21
CA PHE A 25 -13.48 5.82 0.55
C PHE A 25 -14.55 5.06 1.34
N TYR A 26 -15.34 4.27 0.61
CA TYR A 26 -16.35 3.42 1.22
C TYR A 26 -16.57 2.14 0.42
N ALA A 27 -16.83 1.05 1.13
CA ALA A 27 -17.40 -0.16 0.56
C ALA A 27 -18.93 -0.15 0.70
N VAL A 28 -19.63 -0.83 -0.21
CA VAL A 28 -21.07 -1.06 -0.07
C VAL A 28 -21.27 -2.49 0.40
N GLU A 29 -21.66 -2.65 1.66
CA GLU A 29 -21.93 -3.95 2.28
C GLU A 29 -23.42 -4.02 2.65
N ASN A 30 -24.13 -5.04 2.14
CA ASN A 30 -25.56 -5.23 2.38
C ASN A 30 -26.41 -3.97 2.11
N GLY A 31 -26.07 -3.22 1.06
CA GLY A 31 -26.76 -1.99 0.66
C GLY A 31 -26.45 -0.76 1.53
N LYS A 32 -25.51 -0.86 2.48
CA LYS A 32 -25.06 0.26 3.33
C LYS A 32 -23.62 0.64 3.01
N LYS A 33 -23.32 1.94 3.07
CA LYS A 33 -21.95 2.45 2.93
C LYS A 33 -21.19 2.18 4.24
N SER A 34 -20.02 1.55 4.12
CA SER A 34 -19.05 1.32 5.19
C SER A 34 -17.78 2.11 4.89
N GLY A 35 -17.46 3.10 5.71
CA GLY A 35 -16.24 3.91 5.60
C GLY A 35 -15.01 3.29 6.28
N VAL A 36 -15.02 1.96 6.51
CA VAL A 36 -13.89 1.25 7.11
C VAL A 36 -12.75 1.09 6.09
N THR A 37 -13.08 1.02 4.80
CA THR A 37 -12.12 0.94 3.71
C THR A 37 -11.45 2.29 3.51
N MET A 38 -10.17 2.39 3.87
CA MET A 38 -9.33 3.57 3.65
C MET A 38 -8.32 3.37 2.51
N GLY A 39 -8.15 2.15 2.02
CA GLY A 39 -7.25 1.81 0.93
C GLY A 39 -7.69 0.54 0.20
N LEU A 40 -7.06 0.27 -0.95
CA LEU A 40 -7.27 -0.96 -1.69
C LEU A 40 -6.05 -1.31 -2.55
N ALA A 41 -5.69 -2.60 -2.55
CA ALA A 41 -4.75 -3.19 -3.47
C ALA A 41 -5.11 -4.64 -3.78
N THR A 42 -4.67 -5.14 -4.93
CA THR A 42 -4.69 -6.58 -5.23
C THR A 42 -3.61 -7.30 -4.45
N VAL A 43 -3.89 -8.51 -3.95
CA VAL A 43 -2.85 -9.35 -3.36
C VAL A 43 -1.91 -9.90 -4.45
N GLY A 44 -0.60 -9.65 -4.33
CA GLY A 44 0.40 -10.16 -5.26
C GLY A 44 0.40 -9.48 -6.64
N GLY A 45 -0.01 -8.22 -6.71
CA GLY A 45 -0.11 -7.45 -7.95
C GLY A 45 1.20 -6.85 -8.46
N VAL A 46 2.25 -6.78 -7.64
CA VAL A 46 3.51 -6.15 -8.03
C VAL A 46 4.12 -6.84 -9.25
N CYS A 47 4.82 -6.08 -10.09
CA CYS A 47 5.32 -6.52 -11.40
C CYS A 47 4.25 -6.95 -12.43
N GLN A 48 2.96 -6.84 -12.11
CA GLN A 48 1.88 -7.06 -13.08
C GLN A 48 1.34 -5.72 -13.57
N ALA A 49 1.49 -5.43 -14.87
CA ALA A 49 1.17 -4.11 -15.45
C ALA A 49 -0.23 -3.55 -15.09
N LYS A 50 -1.24 -4.41 -14.91
CA LYS A 50 -2.61 -4.02 -14.57
C LYS A 50 -2.91 -3.92 -13.07
N TYR A 51 -2.10 -4.57 -12.24
CA TYR A 51 -2.40 -4.79 -10.82
C TYR A 51 -1.32 -4.24 -9.89
N ALA A 52 -0.21 -3.74 -10.42
CA ALA A 52 0.85 -3.09 -9.67
C ALA A 52 0.44 -1.66 -9.25
N CYS A 53 -0.65 -1.55 -8.51
CA CYS A 53 -1.18 -0.29 -8.03
C CYS A 53 -1.81 -0.42 -6.64
N VAL A 54 -1.75 0.70 -5.93
CA VAL A 54 -2.31 0.90 -4.60
C VAL A 54 -3.12 2.19 -4.62
N ILE A 55 -4.29 2.18 -4.00
CA ILE A 55 -5.08 3.38 -3.73
C ILE A 55 -5.23 3.58 -2.22
N ALA A 56 -5.00 4.80 -1.74
CA ALA A 56 -5.07 5.13 -0.32
C ALA A 56 -5.72 6.51 -0.09
N GLU A 57 -6.55 6.58 0.94
CA GLU A 57 -7.17 7.80 1.44
C GLU A 57 -6.13 8.64 2.18
N PHE A 58 -6.13 9.94 1.88
CA PHE A 58 -5.37 10.97 2.54
C PHE A 58 -6.30 11.81 3.41
N GLY A 59 -6.66 11.22 4.55
CA GLY A 59 -7.57 11.84 5.50
C GLY A 59 -6.90 12.99 6.28
N VAL A 60 -7.52 14.17 6.23
CA VAL A 60 -7.23 15.29 7.15
C VAL A 60 -8.36 15.51 8.15
N THR A 61 -9.55 14.94 7.94
CA THR A 61 -10.78 15.20 8.72
C THR A 61 -11.51 13.94 9.14
N ASN A 62 -12.24 14.00 10.26
CA ASN A 62 -13.12 12.94 10.74
C ASN A 62 -14.51 13.01 10.10
N ILE A 63 -15.38 12.04 10.41
CA ILE A 63 -16.80 12.00 9.99
C ILE A 63 -17.63 13.23 10.38
N LEU A 64 -17.11 14.11 11.25
CA LEU A 64 -17.75 15.37 11.67
C LEU A 64 -17.11 16.60 10.97
N GLY A 65 -16.24 16.38 9.97
CA GLY A 65 -15.49 17.43 9.27
C GLY A 65 -14.42 18.12 10.12
N LYS A 66 -14.11 17.59 11.31
CA LYS A 66 -13.07 18.16 12.19
C LYS A 66 -11.71 17.56 11.84
N PRO A 67 -10.63 18.35 11.86
CA PRO A 67 -9.28 17.82 11.67
C PRO A 67 -9.03 16.65 12.62
N TYR A 68 -8.75 15.46 12.10
CA TYR A 68 -8.23 14.39 12.95
C TYR A 68 -6.80 14.80 13.33
N PRO A 69 -6.31 14.51 14.55
CA PRO A 69 -4.90 14.71 14.91
C PRO A 69 -3.88 14.03 13.99
N SER A 70 -4.28 13.28 12.97
CA SER A 70 -3.37 12.58 12.05
C SER A 70 -3.33 13.14 10.63
N ALA A 71 -3.50 14.46 10.43
CA ALA A 71 -3.35 15.18 9.16
C ALA A 71 -2.40 14.50 8.14
N GLY A 72 -2.93 13.59 7.32
CA GLY A 72 -2.12 12.77 6.41
C GLY A 72 -1.23 11.67 7.05
N PHE A 73 -0.72 11.79 8.28
CA PHE A 73 0.20 10.78 8.83
C PHE A 73 -0.40 9.36 8.92
N THR A 74 -1.71 9.26 9.15
CA THR A 74 -2.43 7.97 9.11
C THR A 74 -2.43 7.34 7.73
N SER A 75 -2.38 8.12 6.64
CA SER A 75 -2.33 7.58 5.29
C SER A 75 -1.05 6.79 5.03
N VAL A 76 0.04 7.04 5.78
CA VAL A 76 1.28 6.25 5.68
C VAL A 76 1.03 4.80 6.09
N TYR A 77 0.26 4.60 7.16
CA TYR A 77 -0.13 3.25 7.60
C TYR A 77 -0.98 2.54 6.54
N VAL A 78 -2.00 3.23 6.03
CA VAL A 78 -2.87 2.69 4.98
C VAL A 78 -2.04 2.32 3.75
N LEU A 79 -1.18 3.23 3.30
CA LEU A 79 -0.29 2.98 2.17
C LEU A 79 0.61 1.76 2.40
N ALA A 80 1.23 1.65 3.59
CA ALA A 80 2.06 0.50 3.94
C ALA A 80 1.26 -0.81 3.91
N HIS A 81 0.06 -0.82 4.48
CA HIS A 81 -0.85 -1.96 4.48
C HIS A 81 -1.18 -2.41 3.04
N GLU A 82 -1.60 -1.47 2.19
CA GLU A 82 -1.97 -1.80 0.81
C GLU A 82 -0.75 -2.18 -0.06
N MET A 83 0.42 -1.58 0.17
CA MET A 83 1.68 -2.04 -0.44
C MET A 83 2.00 -3.47 0.00
N GLY A 84 1.77 -3.81 1.27
CA GLY A 84 1.89 -5.18 1.79
C GLY A 84 1.02 -6.16 1.01
N HIS A 85 -0.25 -5.84 0.78
CA HIS A 85 -1.11 -6.61 -0.12
C HIS A 85 -0.49 -6.76 -1.51
N ASN A 86 -0.05 -5.67 -2.15
CA ASN A 86 0.52 -5.74 -3.49
C ASN A 86 1.79 -6.63 -3.57
N LEU A 87 2.56 -6.68 -2.48
CA LEU A 87 3.72 -7.57 -2.27
C LEU A 87 3.34 -9.01 -1.88
N GLY A 88 2.04 -9.35 -1.86
CA GLY A 88 1.54 -10.71 -1.64
C GLY A 88 1.09 -11.01 -0.21
N MET A 89 1.12 -10.05 0.71
CA MET A 89 0.71 -10.28 2.09
C MET A 89 -0.80 -10.39 2.20
N HIS A 90 -1.28 -11.33 3.00
CA HIS A 90 -2.67 -11.37 3.45
C HIS A 90 -2.78 -10.72 4.83
N HIS A 91 -4.02 -10.46 5.27
CA HIS A 91 -4.22 -10.01 6.62
C HIS A 91 -3.67 -11.01 7.64
N ASP A 92 -3.13 -10.50 8.75
CA ASP A 92 -2.82 -11.34 9.90
C ASP A 92 -4.08 -12.04 10.42
N SER A 93 -3.93 -13.26 10.92
CA SER A 93 -5.00 -14.20 11.27
C SER A 93 -5.83 -14.76 10.10
N SER A 94 -5.60 -14.30 8.86
CA SER A 94 -6.23 -14.88 7.66
C SER A 94 -5.42 -16.07 7.16
N SER A 95 -5.81 -17.27 7.60
CA SER A 95 -5.15 -18.53 7.23
C SER A 95 -3.65 -18.59 7.59
N ASN A 96 -3.24 -17.84 8.62
CA ASN A 96 -1.88 -17.81 9.15
C ASN A 96 -1.87 -17.77 10.69
N SER A 97 -0.71 -17.97 11.31
CA SER A 97 -0.54 -18.07 12.77
C SER A 97 -0.40 -16.72 13.49
N CYS A 98 -0.46 -15.60 12.78
CA CYS A 98 -0.24 -14.29 13.37
C CYS A 98 -1.46 -13.80 14.16
N PRO A 99 -1.24 -13.05 15.26
CA PRO A 99 -2.32 -12.36 15.96
C PRO A 99 -3.06 -11.42 15.01
N LYS A 100 -4.39 -11.36 15.15
CA LYS A 100 -5.24 -10.49 14.33
C LYS A 100 -4.84 -9.02 14.41
N ASP A 101 -4.43 -8.56 15.58
CA ASP A 101 -4.18 -7.15 15.89
C ASP A 101 -2.72 -6.90 16.29
N GLY A 102 -2.23 -5.67 16.08
CA GLY A 102 -0.91 -5.22 16.55
C GLY A 102 0.16 -5.06 15.47
N PHE A 103 -0.17 -5.34 14.20
CA PHE A 103 0.78 -5.27 13.08
C PHE A 103 0.18 -4.51 11.88
N ILE A 104 1.04 -4.19 10.92
CA ILE A 104 0.65 -3.46 9.71
C ILE A 104 -0.44 -4.21 8.94
N MET A 105 -0.38 -5.53 8.85
CA MET A 105 -1.37 -6.36 8.12
C MET A 105 -2.57 -6.78 8.97
N SER A 106 -2.82 -6.17 10.12
CA SER A 106 -4.05 -6.40 10.88
C SER A 106 -5.30 -6.05 10.05
N PRO A 107 -6.37 -6.89 10.01
CA PRO A 107 -7.58 -6.62 9.22
C PRO A 107 -8.34 -5.36 9.67
N SER A 108 -8.19 -5.00 10.94
CA SER A 108 -8.75 -3.80 11.52
C SER A 108 -7.62 -2.87 11.89
N ARG A 109 -7.79 -1.58 11.56
CA ARG A 109 -6.92 -0.53 12.05
C ARG A 109 -6.95 -0.52 13.57
N GLY A 110 -5.79 -0.70 14.19
CA GLY A 110 -5.68 -0.51 15.63
C GLY A 110 -5.57 0.96 16.01
N VAL A 111 -5.76 1.25 17.29
CA VAL A 111 -5.75 2.62 17.82
C VAL A 111 -4.34 3.12 18.13
N ASN A 112 -3.34 2.23 18.09
CA ASN A 112 -1.98 2.51 18.55
C ASN A 112 -1.02 2.89 17.41
N GLY A 113 -1.47 2.80 16.15
CA GLY A 113 -0.61 3.08 14.99
C GLY A 113 0.43 1.98 14.83
N GLU A 114 -0.01 0.79 14.45
CA GLU A 114 0.82 -0.38 14.29
C GLU A 114 1.86 -0.17 13.20
N THR A 115 3.14 -0.03 13.58
CA THR A 115 4.27 0.22 12.66
C THR A 115 5.16 -1.01 12.44
N LEU A 116 4.75 -2.17 12.97
CA LEU A 116 5.51 -3.41 12.91
C LEU A 116 4.87 -4.39 11.94
N TRP A 117 5.71 -5.11 11.20
CA TRP A 117 5.27 -6.25 10.40
C TRP A 117 5.27 -7.53 11.26
N SER A 118 4.28 -8.38 11.05
CA SER A 118 4.22 -9.69 11.69
C SER A 118 5.25 -10.66 11.08
N HIS A 119 5.57 -11.76 11.78
CA HIS A 119 6.41 -12.81 11.20
C HIS A 119 5.79 -13.45 9.94
N CYS A 120 4.45 -13.55 9.85
CA CYS A 120 3.77 -14.06 8.66
C CYS A 120 3.95 -13.12 7.46
N SER A 121 3.87 -11.81 7.68
CA SER A 121 4.15 -10.80 6.65
C SER A 121 5.61 -10.89 6.17
N ALA A 122 6.56 -11.04 7.11
CA ALA A 122 7.97 -11.20 6.79
C ALA A 122 8.27 -12.49 6.00
N ASP A 123 7.56 -13.58 6.30
CA ASP A 123 7.72 -14.85 5.58
C ASP A 123 7.27 -14.75 4.11
N VAL A 124 6.23 -13.95 3.81
CA VAL A 124 5.85 -13.66 2.42
C VAL A 124 6.97 -12.97 1.66
N LEU A 125 7.64 -11.99 2.27
CA LEU A 125 8.74 -11.26 1.62
C LEU A 125 9.93 -12.16 1.26
N LYS A 126 10.17 -13.24 2.02
CA LYS A 126 11.26 -14.19 1.71
C LYS A 126 11.06 -14.90 0.36
N GLY A 127 9.83 -14.98 -0.13
CA GLY A 127 9.50 -15.57 -1.43
C GLY A 127 9.44 -14.58 -2.59
N LEU A 128 9.65 -13.28 -2.36
CA LEU A 128 9.55 -12.26 -3.41
C LEU A 128 10.52 -12.51 -4.57
N ASP A 129 11.74 -13.00 -4.29
CA ASP A 129 12.78 -13.28 -5.28
C ASP A 129 12.29 -14.21 -6.40
N GLU A 130 11.31 -15.07 -6.10
CA GLU A 130 10.81 -16.08 -7.04
C GLU A 130 9.93 -15.47 -8.14
N TRP A 131 9.19 -14.39 -7.84
CA TRP A 131 8.12 -13.89 -8.71
C TRP A 131 8.14 -12.38 -8.95
N ALA A 132 8.63 -11.57 -8.01
CA ALA A 132 8.62 -10.10 -8.09
C ALA A 132 9.93 -9.52 -8.66
N LYS A 133 10.40 -10.08 -9.78
CA LYS A 133 11.74 -9.79 -10.34
C LYS A 133 11.97 -8.33 -10.76
N CYS A 134 10.91 -7.56 -11.01
CA CYS A 134 11.03 -6.13 -11.35
C CYS A 134 11.68 -5.32 -10.22
N LEU A 135 11.52 -5.73 -8.96
CA LEU A 135 12.02 -4.99 -7.80
C LEU A 135 13.54 -5.10 -7.55
N TYR A 136 14.25 -5.92 -8.32
CA TYR A 136 15.66 -6.27 -8.05
C TYR A 136 16.65 -5.59 -8.98
N ASP A 137 16.18 -4.77 -9.92
CA ASP A 137 17.05 -3.93 -10.71
C ASP A 137 17.42 -2.65 -9.93
N VAL A 138 18.39 -1.91 -10.46
CA VAL A 138 18.83 -0.65 -9.84
C VAL A 138 18.31 0.48 -10.70
N GLN A 139 17.49 1.34 -10.09
CA GLN A 139 17.04 2.60 -10.69
C GLN A 139 18.24 3.32 -11.32
N LYS A 140 18.17 3.52 -12.64
CA LYS A 140 19.08 4.45 -13.32
C LYS A 140 18.62 5.87 -12.97
N PRO A 141 19.47 6.69 -12.32
CA PRO A 141 19.06 8.02 -11.91
C PRO A 141 18.64 8.84 -13.14
N ASN A 142 17.40 9.30 -13.13
CA ASN A 142 16.96 10.37 -14.01
C ASN A 142 17.16 11.68 -13.24
N ALA A 143 18.01 12.59 -13.74
CA ALA A 143 18.32 13.86 -13.08
C ALA A 143 17.06 14.68 -12.73
N ASP A 144 16.00 14.55 -13.51
CA ASP A 144 14.73 15.23 -13.26
C ASP A 144 13.97 14.64 -12.08
N MET A 145 14.10 13.33 -11.84
CA MET A 145 13.40 12.57 -10.79
C MET A 145 14.30 12.23 -9.58
N ASP A 146 15.56 12.65 -9.60
CA ASP A 146 16.46 12.50 -8.46
C ASP A 146 16.10 13.51 -7.37
N HIS A 147 15.48 13.04 -6.29
CA HIS A 147 15.10 13.85 -5.14
C HIS A 147 16.28 14.15 -4.21
N THR A 148 17.46 13.53 -4.40
CA THR A 148 18.65 13.85 -3.60
C THR A 148 19.19 15.25 -3.87
N LYS A 149 18.82 15.87 -5.00
CA LYS A 149 19.16 17.26 -5.35
C LYS A 149 18.57 18.33 -4.42
N PHE A 150 17.59 17.95 -3.60
CA PHE A 150 16.94 18.85 -2.63
C PHE A 150 17.48 18.65 -1.20
N LYS A 151 18.56 17.88 -1.03
CA LYS A 151 19.24 17.70 0.26
C LYS A 151 20.12 18.89 0.61
#